data_AF-A0AAW5JZ68-F1
#
_entry.id   AF-A0AAW5JZ68-F1
#
_cell.length_a   1.000
_cell.length_b   1.000
_cell.length_c   1.000
_cell.angle_alpha   90.00
_cell.angle_beta   90.00
_cell.angle_gamma   90.00
#
_symmetry.space_group_name_H-M   'P 1'
#
loop_
_entity.id
_entity.type
_entity.pdbx_description
1 polymer ?
#
loop_
_entity_poly.entity_id
_entity_poly.type
_entity_poly.pdbx_seq_one_letter_code
_entity_poly.pdbx_strand_id
1 'polypeptide(L)'
;MKKSFFAIAALVALTILTAGRAFAAPSDNAPDVSELLDARQADVWVEGERLGDLVIGARGAIQMIYVDEQLSRAITADSRLQDWVYDMAQYYGTDATRKKRLFIAHIDVYKPWDFDYTQIFVGDYHLQKGDVLSPSMTNPFGPQPSKSDGFFAFVVPASAAKAGAEIKIGYGDDSETWKVPK
;
A
#
# COMPACT_ATOMS: atom_id res chain seq x y z
N MET A 1 43.16 17.42 14.19
CA MET A 1 42.56 18.71 13.81
C MET A 1 41.06 18.50 13.66
N LYS A 2 40.27 19.25 14.43
CA LYS A 2 38.80 19.27 14.39
C LYS A 2 38.33 19.86 13.06
N LYS A 3 37.20 19.37 12.54
CA LYS A 3 36.06 20.21 12.11
C LYS A 3 34.84 19.33 11.85
N SER A 4 33.88 19.46 12.75
CA SER A 4 32.50 19.00 12.68
C SER A 4 31.74 19.77 11.59
N PHE A 5 30.82 19.12 10.91
CA PHE A 5 29.61 19.76 10.38
C PHE A 5 28.41 18.85 10.65
N PHE A 6 27.55 19.34 11.54
CA PHE A 6 26.20 18.83 11.80
C PHE A 6 25.24 19.32 10.71
N ALA A 7 24.17 18.54 10.52
CA ALA A 7 22.83 18.93 10.08
C ALA A 7 22.61 19.32 8.60
N ILE A 8 21.72 18.55 7.96
CA ILE A 8 20.50 18.91 7.18
C ILE A 8 19.91 17.53 6.80
N ALA A 9 19.10 16.87 7.65
CA ALA A 9 17.68 17.11 7.93
C ALA A 9 16.79 17.03 6.67
N ALA A 10 15.96 15.98 6.68
CA ALA A 10 14.95 15.58 5.70
C ALA A 10 14.05 16.72 5.18
N LEU A 11 13.83 16.71 3.87
CA LEU A 11 12.84 17.48 3.11
C LEU A 11 12.81 16.79 1.71
N VAL A 12 11.73 16.28 1.11
CA VAL A 12 10.30 16.63 1.14
C VAL A 12 9.51 15.38 0.73
N ALA A 13 8.67 14.87 1.62
CA ALA A 13 7.43 14.20 1.26
C ALA A 13 6.42 15.29 0.86
N LEU A 14 6.01 15.34 -0.41
CA LEU A 14 4.85 16.12 -0.85
C LEU A 14 4.49 15.81 -2.31
N THR A 15 3.36 15.13 -2.55
CA THR A 15 2.31 15.58 -3.51
C THR A 15 1.15 14.58 -3.55
N ILE A 16 0.43 14.43 -2.44
CA ILE A 16 -0.99 14.07 -2.48
C ILE A 16 -1.69 14.94 -1.43
N LEU A 17 -1.93 16.22 -1.74
CA LEU A 17 -2.87 17.09 -1.00
C LEU A 17 -2.94 18.48 -1.67
N THR A 18 -3.85 18.66 -2.62
CA THR A 18 -4.38 20.01 -2.96
C THR A 18 -5.79 19.92 -3.54
N ALA A 19 -6.81 20.03 -2.68
CA ALA A 19 -7.95 20.98 -2.79
C ALA A 19 -8.97 20.68 -1.68
N GLY A 20 -9.06 21.56 -0.68
CA GLY A 20 -9.77 21.28 0.58
C GLY A 20 -11.16 21.89 0.75
N ARG A 21 -11.74 21.67 1.94
CA ARG A 21 -12.25 22.72 2.86
C ARG A 21 -12.74 22.16 4.21
N ALA A 22 -12.51 22.99 5.24
CA ALA A 22 -13.22 23.13 6.53
C ALA A 22 -12.89 22.18 7.70
N PHE A 23 -12.08 22.72 8.62
CA PHE A 23 -11.95 22.49 10.07
C PHE A 23 -12.72 21.33 10.71
N ALA A 24 -11.97 20.30 11.12
CA ALA A 24 -12.20 19.59 12.38
C ALA A 24 -10.84 19.53 13.10
N ALA A 25 -10.79 19.99 14.35
CA ALA A 25 -9.58 19.92 15.17
C ALA A 25 -9.22 18.44 15.41
N PRO A 26 -7.97 17.99 15.15
CA PRO A 26 -7.57 16.63 15.46
C PRO A 26 -7.57 16.43 16.97
N SER A 27 -8.15 15.32 17.44
CA SER A 27 -8.03 14.88 18.83
C SER A 27 -6.62 14.32 19.08
N ASP A 28 -5.87 14.93 20.00
CA ASP A 28 -4.47 14.68 20.39
C ASP A 28 -4.12 13.29 20.96
N ASN A 29 -4.86 12.21 20.66
CA ASN A 29 -4.54 10.87 21.20
C ASN A 29 -4.82 9.68 20.25
N ALA A 30 -5.11 9.92 18.97
CA ALA A 30 -5.05 8.86 17.96
C ALA A 30 -3.70 8.95 17.22
N PRO A 31 -2.96 7.84 17.02
CA PRO A 31 -1.83 7.85 16.10
C PRO A 31 -2.31 8.39 14.76
N ASP A 32 -1.60 9.34 14.17
CA ASP A 32 -1.97 9.89 12.87
C ASP A 32 -2.03 8.73 11.86
N VAL A 33 -3.15 8.58 11.15
CA VAL A 33 -3.34 7.50 10.17
C VAL A 33 -2.18 7.49 9.17
N SER A 34 -1.64 8.67 8.85
CA SER A 34 -0.47 8.83 7.99
C SER A 34 0.76 8.07 8.51
N GLU A 35 1.08 8.19 9.81
CA GLU A 35 2.25 7.51 10.39
C GLU A 35 2.06 5.98 10.40
N LEU A 36 0.83 5.52 10.61
CA LEU A 36 0.50 4.09 10.56
C LEU A 36 0.60 3.53 9.13
N LEU A 37 0.20 4.31 8.12
CA LEU A 37 0.30 3.95 6.71
C LEU A 37 1.75 3.86 6.25
N ASP A 38 2.59 4.84 6.58
CA ASP A 38 4.01 4.87 6.20
C ASP A 38 4.76 3.60 6.68
N ALA A 39 4.40 3.08 7.86
CA ALA A 39 5.00 1.85 8.39
C ALA A 39 4.44 0.56 7.75
N ARG A 40 3.27 0.62 7.12
CA ARG A 40 2.51 -0.55 6.61
C ARG A 40 2.47 -0.63 5.09
N GLN A 41 3.00 0.37 4.42
CA GLN A 41 3.00 0.51 2.99
C GLN A 41 4.31 0.02 2.37
N ALA A 42 4.20 -0.58 1.19
CA ALA A 42 5.32 -0.83 0.30
C ALA A 42 4.95 -0.39 -1.12
N ASP A 43 5.80 0.42 -1.74
CA ASP A 43 5.59 0.95 -3.09
C ASP A 43 6.46 0.20 -4.10
N VAL A 44 5.82 -0.55 -4.99
CA VAL A 44 6.49 -1.33 -6.04
C VAL A 44 6.31 -0.62 -7.37
N TRP A 45 7.43 -0.28 -8.00
CA TRP A 45 7.46 0.41 -9.30
C TRP A 45 7.70 -0.59 -10.42
N VAL A 46 6.67 -0.88 -11.20
CA VAL A 46 6.73 -1.92 -12.25
C VAL A 46 7.46 -1.38 -13.47
N GLU A 47 8.48 -2.10 -13.93
CA GLU A 47 9.43 -1.68 -14.99
C GLU A 47 10.11 -0.33 -14.70
N GLY A 48 10.21 0.07 -13.43
CA GLY A 48 10.84 1.31 -13.00
C GLY A 48 12.35 1.16 -12.84
N GLU A 49 13.13 2.13 -13.32
CA GLU A 49 14.56 2.21 -13.04
C GLU A 49 14.83 3.30 -12.00
N ARG A 50 15.61 2.98 -10.97
CA ARG A 50 16.01 3.94 -9.93
C ARG A 50 17.21 4.76 -10.39
N LEU A 51 17.04 6.07 -10.49
CA LEU A 51 18.08 7.07 -10.71
C LEU A 51 18.23 7.93 -9.46
N GLY A 52 19.08 7.48 -8.52
CA GLY A 52 19.17 8.07 -7.19
C GLY A 52 17.86 7.88 -6.43
N ASP A 53 17.23 8.98 -6.03
CA ASP A 53 15.95 8.99 -5.32
C ASP A 53 14.73 9.01 -6.27
N LEU A 54 14.95 9.05 -7.58
CA LEU A 54 13.90 9.19 -8.57
C LEU A 54 13.68 7.88 -9.32
N VAL A 55 12.42 7.48 -9.50
CA VAL A 55 12.06 6.34 -10.35
C VAL A 55 11.62 6.84 -11.72
N ILE A 56 12.31 6.40 -12.76
CA ILE A 56 11.99 6.74 -14.15
C ILE A 56 11.47 5.53 -14.90
N GLY A 57 10.68 5.78 -15.94
CA GLY A 57 10.30 4.75 -16.90
C GLY A 57 9.23 3.76 -16.43
N ALA A 58 8.80 3.81 -15.17
CA ALA A 58 7.80 2.91 -14.61
C ALA A 58 6.52 2.84 -15.48
N ARG A 59 6.02 1.63 -15.67
CA ARG A 59 4.73 1.36 -16.31
C ARG A 59 3.57 1.74 -15.38
N GLY A 60 3.73 1.47 -14.10
CA GLY A 60 2.82 1.84 -13.04
C GLY A 60 3.46 1.68 -11.67
N ALA A 61 2.74 2.09 -10.65
CA ALA A 61 3.10 1.87 -9.25
C ALA A 61 2.01 1.04 -8.56
N ILE A 62 2.44 0.15 -7.68
CA ILE A 62 1.58 -0.64 -6.81
C ILE A 62 1.93 -0.28 -5.39
N GLN A 63 1.00 0.40 -4.73
CA GLN A 63 1.08 0.66 -3.31
C GLN A 63 0.36 -0.47 -2.57
N MET A 64 1.12 -1.30 -1.87
CA MET A 64 0.59 -2.40 -1.06
C MET A 64 0.54 -2.00 0.40
N ILE A 65 -0.67 -1.93 0.95
CA ILE A 65 -0.95 -1.48 2.30
C ILE A 65 -1.38 -2.67 3.14
N TYR A 66 -0.59 -3.02 4.15
CA TYR A 66 -0.95 -4.05 5.11
C TYR A 66 -1.95 -3.53 6.14
N VAL A 67 -3.11 -4.19 6.25
CA VAL A 67 -4.17 -3.81 7.18
C VAL A 67 -4.17 -4.76 8.38
N ASP A 68 -3.68 -4.25 9.51
CA ASP A 68 -3.77 -4.89 10.82
C ASP A 68 -4.83 -4.25 11.70
N GLU A 69 -4.96 -4.74 12.94
CA GLU A 69 -5.95 -4.25 13.88
C GLU A 69 -5.80 -2.75 14.16
N GLN A 70 -4.55 -2.30 14.30
CA GLN A 70 -4.26 -0.91 14.61
C GLN A 70 -4.68 0.02 13.47
N LEU A 71 -4.32 -0.33 12.23
CA LEU A 71 -4.69 0.46 11.06
C LEU A 71 -6.19 0.41 10.80
N SER A 72 -6.84 -0.75 10.94
CA SER A 72 -8.30 -0.88 10.76
C SER A 72 -9.10 0.00 11.74
N ARG A 73 -8.68 0.03 13.02
CA ARG A 73 -9.29 0.91 14.03
C ARG A 73 -9.05 2.38 13.72
N ALA A 74 -7.85 2.74 13.27
CA ALA A 74 -7.50 4.11 12.91
C ALA A 74 -8.28 4.60 11.68
N ILE A 75 -8.42 3.76 10.64
CA ILE A 75 -9.25 4.05 9.46
C ILE A 75 -10.70 4.31 9.87
N THR A 76 -11.26 3.48 10.74
CA THR A 76 -12.66 3.64 11.20
C THR A 76 -12.87 4.92 12.01
N ALA A 77 -11.82 5.40 12.70
CA ALA A 77 -11.89 6.59 13.56
C ALA A 77 -11.65 7.90 12.81
N ASP A 78 -10.97 7.87 11.66
CA ASP A 78 -10.77 9.04 10.80
C ASP A 78 -11.94 9.15 9.81
N SER A 79 -12.52 10.33 9.65
CA SER A 79 -13.62 10.61 8.70
C SER A 79 -13.15 11.35 7.43
N ARG A 80 -11.85 11.62 7.31
CA ARG A 80 -11.25 12.40 6.22
C ARG A 80 -10.70 11.53 5.10
N LEU A 81 -10.74 10.21 5.25
CA LEU A 81 -10.22 9.27 4.26
C LEU A 81 -11.18 9.18 3.07
N GLN A 82 -10.67 8.73 1.93
CA GLN A 82 -11.50 8.50 0.76
C GLN A 82 -12.37 7.24 0.96
N ASP A 83 -13.57 7.23 0.39
CA ASP A 83 -14.55 6.15 0.57
C ASP A 83 -13.98 4.75 0.28
N TRP A 84 -13.14 4.63 -0.74
CA TRP A 84 -12.52 3.36 -1.11
C TRP A 84 -11.67 2.73 0.00
N VAL A 85 -11.09 3.55 0.89
CA VAL A 85 -10.28 3.05 2.01
C VAL A 85 -11.16 2.29 2.99
N TYR A 86 -12.35 2.81 3.29
CA TYR A 86 -13.32 2.11 4.14
C TYR A 86 -13.85 0.86 3.43
N ASP A 87 -14.14 0.95 2.13
CA ASP A 87 -14.65 -0.17 1.34
C ASP A 87 -13.66 -1.35 1.30
N MET A 88 -12.36 -1.08 1.34
CA MET A 88 -11.34 -2.13 1.36
C MET A 88 -10.97 -2.56 2.79
N ALA A 89 -10.97 -1.65 3.76
CA ALA A 89 -10.67 -1.98 5.15
C ALA A 89 -11.78 -2.78 5.83
N GLN A 90 -13.04 -2.70 5.36
CA GLN A 90 -14.19 -3.43 5.93
C GLN A 90 -14.01 -4.96 5.92
N TYR A 91 -13.14 -5.49 5.06
CA TYR A 91 -12.85 -6.92 5.03
C TYR A 91 -12.09 -7.39 6.26
N TYR A 92 -11.43 -6.48 7.00
CA TYR A 92 -10.71 -6.81 8.22
C TYR A 92 -11.66 -7.37 9.29
N GLY A 93 -11.32 -8.51 9.88
CA GLY A 93 -12.14 -9.15 10.91
C GLY A 93 -13.31 -10.00 10.37
N THR A 94 -13.50 -10.06 9.04
CA THR A 94 -14.44 -11.00 8.42
C THR A 94 -13.88 -12.43 8.39
N ASP A 95 -14.74 -13.42 8.15
CA ASP A 95 -14.33 -14.82 8.03
C ASP A 95 -13.27 -15.05 6.93
N ALA A 96 -13.29 -14.23 5.88
CA ALA A 96 -12.32 -14.29 4.78
C ALA A 96 -10.89 -13.92 5.21
N THR A 97 -10.74 -13.15 6.30
CA THR A 97 -9.43 -12.74 6.84
C THR A 97 -8.96 -13.62 8.01
N ARG A 98 -9.76 -14.61 8.42
CA ARG A 98 -9.41 -15.48 9.55
C ARG A 98 -8.12 -16.27 9.26
N LYS A 99 -7.10 -16.12 10.12
CA LYS A 99 -5.74 -16.69 9.96
C LYS A 99 -4.99 -16.23 8.70
N LYS A 100 -5.51 -15.21 8.02
CA LYS A 100 -4.86 -14.55 6.89
C LYS A 100 -4.44 -13.14 7.29
N ARG A 101 -3.78 -12.45 6.38
CA ARG A 101 -3.33 -11.07 6.49
C ARG A 101 -3.98 -10.29 5.37
N LEU A 102 -4.67 -9.21 5.70
CA LEU A 102 -5.37 -8.37 4.74
C LEU A 102 -4.39 -7.34 4.18
N PHE A 103 -4.43 -7.18 2.87
CA PHE A 103 -3.72 -6.15 2.15
C PHE A 103 -4.70 -5.42 1.23
N ILE A 104 -4.38 -4.15 0.97
CA ILE A 104 -4.99 -3.36 -0.08
C ILE A 104 -3.91 -3.05 -1.10
N ALA A 105 -4.16 -3.31 -2.37
CA ALA A 105 -3.31 -2.85 -3.45
C ALA A 105 -3.99 -1.68 -4.15
N HIS A 106 -3.33 -0.53 -4.14
CA HIS A 106 -3.68 0.64 -4.94
C HIS A 106 -2.73 0.71 -6.14
N ILE A 107 -3.30 0.80 -7.34
CA ILE A 107 -2.61 0.68 -8.62
C ILE A 107 -2.69 2.02 -9.33
N ASP A 108 -1.54 2.64 -9.60
CA ASP A 108 -1.44 3.83 -10.44
C ASP A 108 -0.82 3.45 -11.79
N VAL A 109 -1.55 3.67 -12.89
CA VAL A 109 -1.13 3.26 -14.24
C VAL A 109 -0.61 4.46 -15.01
N TYR A 110 0.68 4.48 -15.35
CA TYR A 110 1.29 5.58 -16.10
C TYR A 110 1.29 5.31 -17.61
N LYS A 111 1.57 4.07 -17.99
CA LYS A 111 1.55 3.57 -19.37
C LYS A 111 0.54 2.44 -19.49
N PRO A 112 -0.04 2.17 -20.68
CA PRO A 112 -1.03 1.10 -20.82
C PRO A 112 -0.45 -0.21 -20.30
N TRP A 113 -1.22 -0.90 -19.47
CA TRP A 113 -0.75 -2.05 -18.70
C TRP A 113 -1.83 -3.09 -18.62
N ASP A 114 -1.52 -4.31 -19.05
CA ASP A 114 -2.37 -5.47 -18.78
C ASP A 114 -2.04 -5.98 -17.38
N PHE A 115 -2.82 -5.55 -16.38
CA PHE A 115 -2.55 -5.83 -14.98
C PHE A 115 -3.02 -7.25 -14.61
N ASP A 116 -2.07 -8.09 -14.19
CA ASP A 116 -2.34 -9.46 -13.76
C ASP A 116 -2.02 -9.61 -12.26
N TYR A 117 -3.07 -9.65 -11.44
CA TYR A 117 -2.94 -9.78 -9.99
C TYR A 117 -2.19 -11.05 -9.55
N THR A 118 -2.10 -12.08 -10.39
CA THR A 118 -1.39 -13.32 -10.04
C THR A 118 0.14 -13.15 -10.01
N GLN A 119 0.64 -12.05 -10.59
CA GLN A 119 2.05 -11.67 -10.49
C GLN A 119 2.39 -11.02 -9.15
N ILE A 120 1.40 -10.64 -8.33
CA ILE A 120 1.65 -10.12 -6.99
C ILE A 120 2.09 -11.24 -6.07
N PHE A 121 3.12 -10.95 -5.28
CA PHE A 121 3.60 -11.85 -4.25
C PHE A 121 3.93 -11.12 -2.94
N VAL A 122 3.76 -11.85 -1.83
CA VAL A 122 4.12 -11.43 -0.48
C VAL A 122 4.93 -12.55 0.17
N GLY A 123 6.21 -12.30 0.45
CA GLY A 123 7.17 -13.33 0.80
C GLY A 123 7.26 -14.36 -0.33
N ASP A 124 7.07 -15.64 0.01
CA ASP A 124 7.09 -16.74 -0.96
C ASP A 124 5.70 -17.04 -1.56
N TYR A 125 4.66 -16.29 -1.17
CA TYR A 125 3.28 -16.56 -1.58
C TYR A 125 2.84 -15.67 -2.75
N HIS A 126 2.41 -16.30 -3.84
CA HIS A 126 1.80 -15.62 -4.99
C HIS A 126 0.28 -15.63 -4.88
N LEU A 127 -0.36 -14.54 -5.29
CA LEU A 127 -1.81 -14.44 -5.19
C LEU A 127 -2.53 -15.42 -6.09
N GLN A 128 -3.62 -15.97 -5.55
CA GLN A 128 -4.53 -16.83 -6.28
C GLN A 128 -5.91 -16.17 -6.38
N LYS A 129 -6.74 -16.66 -7.31
CA LYS A 129 -8.10 -16.13 -7.52
C LYS A 129 -8.94 -16.06 -6.23
N GLY A 130 -8.79 -17.02 -5.33
CA GLY A 130 -9.53 -17.08 -4.06
C GLY A 130 -9.02 -16.14 -2.96
N ASP A 131 -7.94 -15.40 -3.23
CA ASP A 131 -7.38 -14.46 -2.27
C ASP A 131 -7.87 -13.04 -2.46
N VAL A 132 -8.45 -12.72 -3.62
CA VAL A 132 -9.04 -11.39 -3.87
C VAL A 132 -10.43 -11.34 -3.22
N LEU A 133 -10.65 -10.35 -2.37
CA LEU A 133 -11.88 -10.17 -1.61
C LEU A 133 -12.83 -9.16 -2.25
N SER A 134 -12.29 -8.13 -2.89
CA SER A 134 -13.09 -7.08 -3.51
C SER A 134 -13.87 -7.59 -4.74
N PRO A 135 -15.03 -6.98 -5.04
CA PRO A 135 -15.88 -7.41 -6.15
C PRO A 135 -15.15 -7.34 -7.49
N SER A 136 -15.33 -8.36 -8.34
CA SER A 136 -14.65 -8.42 -9.64
C SER A 136 -14.96 -7.23 -10.56
N MET A 137 -16.11 -6.57 -10.38
CA MET A 137 -16.52 -5.41 -11.19
C MET A 137 -15.74 -4.14 -10.88
N THR A 138 -15.12 -4.03 -9.70
CA THR A 138 -14.37 -2.84 -9.27
C THR A 138 -12.87 -3.04 -9.35
N ASN A 139 -12.40 -4.27 -9.63
CA ASN A 139 -10.98 -4.58 -9.61
C ASN A 139 -10.28 -4.11 -10.90
N PRO A 140 -9.07 -3.53 -10.81
CA PRO A 140 -8.32 -3.01 -11.96
C PRO A 140 -7.59 -4.12 -12.73
N PHE A 141 -8.27 -5.24 -13.02
CA PHE A 141 -7.64 -6.41 -13.64
C PHE A 141 -7.75 -6.38 -15.15
N GLY A 142 -6.71 -6.87 -15.82
CA GLY A 142 -6.62 -6.88 -17.27
C GLY A 142 -6.18 -5.52 -17.83
N PRO A 143 -6.53 -5.21 -19.09
CA PRO A 143 -6.06 -4.01 -19.78
C PRO A 143 -6.50 -2.71 -19.10
N GLN A 144 -5.52 -1.94 -18.60
CA GLN A 144 -5.70 -0.62 -18.02
C GLN A 144 -5.16 0.46 -18.96
N PRO A 145 -5.89 1.57 -19.16
CA PRO A 145 -5.41 2.70 -19.94
C PRO A 145 -4.33 3.48 -19.18
N SER A 146 -3.58 4.33 -19.89
CA SER A 146 -2.71 5.30 -19.20
C SER A 146 -3.52 6.27 -18.34
N LYS A 147 -2.92 6.69 -17.22
CA LYS A 147 -3.47 7.66 -16.27
C LYS A 147 -4.79 7.21 -15.62
N SER A 148 -4.96 5.90 -15.45
CA SER A 148 -6.00 5.35 -14.60
C SER A 148 -5.42 4.89 -13.28
N ASP A 149 -6.28 4.83 -12.28
CA ASP A 149 -6.02 4.22 -10.98
C ASP A 149 -7.07 3.14 -10.69
N GLY A 150 -6.78 2.33 -9.68
CA GLY A 150 -7.76 1.40 -9.13
C GLY A 150 -7.24 0.70 -7.88
N PHE A 151 -8.13 0.04 -7.17
CA PHE A 151 -7.81 -0.60 -5.90
C PHE A 151 -8.51 -1.94 -5.76
N PHE A 152 -7.91 -2.83 -4.99
CA PHE A 152 -8.54 -4.10 -4.62
C PHE A 152 -8.00 -4.61 -3.29
N ALA A 153 -8.83 -5.36 -2.58
CA ALA A 153 -8.47 -5.99 -1.31
C ALA A 153 -8.11 -7.46 -1.56
N PHE A 154 -7.03 -7.93 -0.96
CA PHE A 154 -6.61 -9.32 -1.04
C PHE A 154 -6.05 -9.83 0.28
N VAL A 155 -5.96 -11.16 0.40
CA VAL A 155 -5.46 -11.82 1.60
C VAL A 155 -4.33 -12.78 1.30
N VAL A 156 -3.36 -12.85 2.21
CA VAL A 156 -2.30 -13.87 2.15
C VAL A 156 -2.30 -14.71 3.43
N PRO A 157 -1.86 -15.98 3.37
CA PRO A 157 -1.69 -16.78 4.58
C PRO A 157 -0.80 -16.07 5.60
N ALA A 158 -1.14 -16.12 6.89
CA ALA A 158 -0.33 -15.49 7.93
C ALA A 158 1.12 -16.03 8.01
N SER A 159 1.38 -17.23 7.46
CA SER A 159 2.72 -17.78 7.34
C SER A 159 3.61 -17.04 6.34
N ALA A 160 3.02 -16.36 5.35
CA ALA A 160 3.74 -15.61 4.31
C ALA A 160 4.18 -14.22 4.81
N ALA A 161 3.41 -13.62 5.72
CA ALA A 161 3.73 -12.33 6.35
C ALA A 161 3.73 -12.47 7.88
N LYS A 162 4.82 -13.03 8.41
CA LYS A 162 5.04 -13.20 9.86
C LYS A 162 5.43 -11.87 10.48
N ALA A 163 4.80 -11.51 11.60
CA ALA A 163 5.04 -10.27 12.31
C ALA A 163 6.54 -10.07 12.64
N GLY A 164 7.08 -8.90 12.32
CA GLY A 164 8.49 -8.55 12.50
C GLY A 164 9.48 -9.16 11.52
N ALA A 165 9.04 -10.03 10.59
CA ALA A 165 9.90 -10.58 9.55
C ALA A 165 10.17 -9.55 8.45
N GLU A 166 11.34 -9.65 7.84
CA GLU A 166 11.70 -8.91 6.64
C GLU A 166 11.46 -9.83 5.44
N ILE A 167 10.59 -9.40 4.52
CA ILE A 167 10.12 -10.19 3.39
C ILE A 167 10.19 -9.36 2.11
N LYS A 168 10.21 -10.02 0.96
CA LYS A 168 9.99 -9.33 -0.31
C LYS A 168 8.50 -9.20 -0.59
N ILE A 169 8.11 -8.07 -1.13
CA ILE A 169 6.75 -7.84 -1.63
C ILE A 169 6.87 -7.21 -3.02
N GLY A 170 6.10 -7.69 -3.99
CA GLY A 170 6.40 -7.37 -5.38
C GLY A 170 5.32 -7.73 -6.38
N TYR A 171 5.65 -7.45 -7.64
CA TYR A 171 4.88 -7.77 -8.83
C TYR A 171 5.85 -8.24 -9.92
N GLY A 172 5.68 -9.47 -10.39
CA GLY A 172 6.56 -10.04 -11.42
C GLY A 172 8.01 -10.08 -10.94
N ASP A 173 8.90 -9.42 -11.68
CA ASP A 173 10.33 -9.34 -11.33
C ASP A 173 10.65 -8.14 -10.40
N ASP A 174 9.73 -7.19 -10.25
CA ASP A 174 9.91 -5.97 -9.46
C ASP A 174 9.47 -6.20 -8.01
N SER A 175 10.29 -5.79 -7.05
CA SER A 175 10.01 -6.00 -5.64
C SER A 175 10.73 -5.04 -4.72
N GLU A 176 10.16 -4.89 -3.52
CA GLU A 176 10.75 -4.15 -2.42
C GLU A 176 10.92 -5.06 -1.21
N THR A 177 11.95 -4.77 -0.42
CA THR A 177 12.11 -5.40 0.89
C THR A 177 11.27 -4.63 1.90
N TRP A 178 10.32 -5.32 2.51
CA TRP A 178 9.39 -4.74 3.46
C TRP A 178 9.42 -5.50 4.78
N LYS A 179 9.39 -4.75 5.90
CA LYS A 179 9.37 -5.33 7.24
C LYS A 179 7.94 -5.37 7.74
N VAL A 180 7.44 -6.58 7.99
CA VAL A 180 6.10 -6.78 8.53
C VAL A 180 6.01 -6.13 9.92
N PRO A 181 5.03 -5.23 10.17
CA PRO A 181 4.79 -4.68 11.50
C PRO A 181 4.58 -5.76 12.56
N LYS A 182 4.92 -5.44 13.81
CA LYS A 182 4.82 -6.35 14.95
C LYS A 182 3.43 -6.34 15.58
#